data_AF-A0A2V8GRL5-F1
#
_entry.id   AF-A0A2V8GRL5-F1
#
_cell.length_a   1.000
_cell.length_b   1.000
_cell.length_c   1.000
_cell.angle_alpha   90.00
_cell.angle_beta   90.00
_cell.angle_gamma   90.00
#
_symmetry.space_group_name_H-M   'P 1'
#
loop_
_entity.id
_entity.type
_entity.pdbx_description
1 polymer ?
#
loop_
_entity_poly.entity_id
_entity_poly.type
_entity_poly.pdbx_seq_one_letter_code
_entity_poly.pdbx_strand_id
1 'polypeptide(L)' 'MTDPVVVPRAEHAISRKQVDPDALKVLYRLHQNNYAAYLVGGSVRDLLLGRRPKDFDIGTSAHPYQV' A
#
# COMPACT_ATOMS: atom_id res chain seq x y z
N MET A 1 -22.70 6.17 6.11
CA MET A 1 -21.42 5.79 5.47
C MET A 1 -21.60 4.38 4.95
N THR A 2 -21.33 4.14 3.67
CA THR A 2 -21.28 2.78 3.13
C THR A 2 -20.02 2.09 3.60
N ASP A 3 -20.14 0.82 3.95
CA ASP A 3 -18.97 0.01 4.31
C ASP A 3 -18.00 -0.08 3.12
N PRO A 4 -16.68 -0.12 3.39
CA PRO A 4 -15.70 -0.27 2.34
C PRO A 4 -15.83 -1.64 1.67
N VAL A 5 -15.72 -1.67 0.34
CA VAL A 5 -15.60 -2.92 -0.40
C VAL A 5 -14.17 -3.44 -0.25
N VAL A 6 -14.01 -4.61 0.35
CA VAL A 6 -12.72 -5.28 0.48
C VAL A 6 -12.60 -6.33 -0.62
N VAL A 7 -11.67 -6.12 -1.55
CA VAL A 7 -11.35 -7.09 -2.60
C VAL A 7 -10.25 -8.02 -2.08
N PRO A 8 -10.51 -9.33 -1.94
CA PRO A 8 -9.51 -10.29 -1.45
C PRO A 8 -8.28 -10.40 -2.37
N ARG A 9 -7.17 -10.89 -1.83
CA ARG A 9 -5.90 -11.06 -2.56
C ARG A 9 -6.06 -11.85 -3.86
N ALA A 10 -6.92 -12.86 -3.89
CA ALA A 10 -7.15 -13.70 -5.08
C ALA A 10 -7.91 -12.97 -6.19
N GLU A 11 -8.61 -11.89 -5.87
CA GLU A 11 -9.55 -11.19 -6.76
C GLU A 11 -8.96 -9.91 -7.38
N HIS A 12 -7.67 -9.64 -7.14
CA HIS A 12 -6.98 -8.50 -7.75
C HIS A 12 -5.58 -8.85 -8.26
N ALA A 13 -5.14 -8.14 -9.31
CA ALA A 13 -3.88 -8.39 -9.99
C ALA A 13 -2.62 -7.91 -9.22
N ILE A 14 -2.79 -7.07 -8.20
CA ILE A 14 -1.66 -6.49 -7.47
C ILE A 14 -0.85 -7.59 -6.75
N SER A 15 0.44 -7.67 -7.08
CA SER A 15 1.40 -8.56 -6.44
C SER A 15 2.46 -7.77 -5.68
N ARG A 16 2.86 -8.25 -4.48
CA ARG A 16 3.98 -7.68 -3.72
C ARG A 16 5.29 -7.68 -4.53
N LYS A 17 5.44 -8.59 -5.50
CA LYS A 17 6.61 -8.66 -6.39
C LYS A 17 6.74 -7.42 -7.30
N GLN A 18 5.66 -6.67 -7.50
CA GLN A 18 5.65 -5.46 -8.33
C GLN A 18 5.85 -4.18 -7.50
N VAL A 19 5.95 -4.31 -6.18
CA VAL A 19 6.13 -3.19 -5.25
C VAL A 19 7.62 -3.02 -4.98
N ASP A 20 8.08 -1.79 -4.92
CA ASP A 20 9.46 -1.49 -4.55
C ASP A 20 9.83 -2.12 -3.19
N PRO A 21 10.98 -2.82 -3.08
CA PRO A 21 11.39 -3.46 -1.83
C PRO A 21 11.50 -2.51 -0.64
N ASP A 22 11.87 -1.24 -0.86
CA ASP A 22 11.98 -0.25 0.21
C ASP A 22 10.60 0.24 0.67
N ALA A 23 9.65 0.41 -0.26
CA ALA A 23 8.26 0.67 0.10
C ALA A 23 7.66 -0.49 0.92
N LEU A 24 7.95 -1.74 0.55
CA LEU A 24 7.54 -2.91 1.33
C LEU A 24 8.16 -2.90 2.75
N LYS A 25 9.45 -2.56 2.89
CA LYS A 25 10.10 -2.45 4.20
C LYS A 25 9.41 -1.41 5.08
N VAL A 26 9.06 -0.24 4.53
CA VAL A 26 8.36 0.81 5.28
C VAL A 26 6.99 0.32 5.76
N LEU A 27 6.20 -0.30 4.88
CA LEU A 27 4.91 -0.89 5.26
C LEU A 27 5.06 -1.92 6.38
N TYR A 28 6.04 -2.83 6.29
CA TYR A 28 6.28 -3.83 7.32
C TYR A 28 6.66 -3.19 8.66
N ARG A 29 7.54 -2.19 8.66
CA ARG A 29 7.92 -1.49 9.90
C ARG A 29 6.74 -0.80 10.57
N LEU A 30 5.91 -0.10 9.80
CA LEU A 30 4.71 0.56 10.32
C LEU A 30 3.73 -0.45 10.91
N HIS A 31 3.45 -1.54 10.20
CA HIS A 31 2.58 -2.60 10.69
C HIS A 31 3.14 -3.30 11.94
N GLN A 32 4.45 -3.55 12.01
CA GLN A 32 5.10 -4.12 13.19
C GLN A 32 5.00 -3.23 14.43
N ASN A 33 4.84 -1.91 14.23
CA ASN A 33 4.60 -0.93 15.29
C ASN A 33 3.10 -0.66 15.51
N ASN A 34 2.21 -1.53 15.02
CA ASN A 34 0.76 -1.45 15.18
C ASN A 34 0.10 -0.21 14.53
N TYR A 35 0.75 0.40 13.54
CA TYR A 35 0.11 1.42 12.70
C TYR A 35 -0.58 0.78 11.50
N ALA A 36 -1.72 1.34 11.09
CA ALA A 36 -2.31 1.03 9.80
C ALA A 36 -1.44 1.69 8.72
N ALA A 37 -1.04 0.93 7.70
CA ALA A 37 -0.24 1.44 6.60
C ALA A 37 -0.67 0.78 5.28
N TYR A 38 -0.84 1.59 4.24
CA TYR A 38 -1.36 1.12 2.95
C TYR A 38 -0.63 1.80 1.80
N LEU A 39 -0.43 1.07 0.71
CA LEU A 39 -0.16 1.71 -0.58
C LEU A 39 -1.39 2.49 -1.00
N VAL A 40 -1.18 3.70 -1.51
CA VAL A 40 -2.26 4.59 -1.95
C VAL A 40 -1.93 5.26 -3.28
N GLY A 41 -2.91 5.99 -3.82
CA GLY A 41 -2.70 6.92 -4.92
C GLY A 41 -2.34 6.25 -6.26
N GLY A 42 -1.44 6.90 -6.99
CA GLY A 42 -1.09 6.52 -8.36
C GLY A 42 -0.45 5.14 -8.45
N SER A 43 0.31 4.74 -7.43
CA SER A 43 0.96 3.43 -7.38
C SER A 43 -0.04 2.28 -7.45
N VAL A 44 -1.14 2.35 -6.70
CA VAL A 44 -2.19 1.34 -6.68
C VAL A 44 -2.93 1.30 -8.03
N ARG A 45 -3.28 2.48 -8.57
CA ARG A 45 -3.93 2.59 -9.89
C ARG A 45 -3.07 1.95 -10.98
N ASP A 46 -1.79 2.27 -11.02
CA ASP A 46 -0.90 1.81 -12.08
C ASP A 46 -0.71 0.29 -11.99
N LEU A 47 -0.55 -0.26 -10.79
CA LEU A 47 -0.49 -1.72 -10.58
C LEU A 47 -1.77 -2.43 -11.02
N LEU A 48 -2.95 -1.88 -10.73
CA LEU A 48 -4.23 -2.44 -11.20
C LEU A 48 -4.36 -2.43 -12.72
N LEU A 49 -3.78 -1.42 -13.38
CA LEU A 49 -3.72 -1.32 -14.84
C LEU A 49 -2.58 -2.14 -15.47
N GLY A 50 -1.84 -2.91 -14.67
CA GLY A 50 -0.68 -3.69 -15.14
C GLY A 50 0.51 -2.84 -15.58
N ARG A 51 0.56 -1.57 -15.16
CA ARG A 51 1.65 -0.63 -15.44
C ARG A 51 2.66 -0.64 -14.29
N ARG A 52 3.88 -0.20 -14.58
CA ARG A 52 4.91 0.00 -13.55
C ARG A 52 4.72 1.39 -12.91
N PRO A 53 4.50 1.48 -11.59
CA PRO A 53 4.49 2.75 -10.88
C PRO A 53 5.82 3.49 -11.02
N LYS A 54 5.76 4.83 -11.07
CA LYS A 54 6.96 5.68 -11.01
C LYS A 54 7.47 5.81 -9.58
N ASP A 55 6.54 6.07 -8.66
CA ASP A 55 6.77 6.26 -7.23
C ASP A 55 5.74 5.43 -6.44
N PHE A 56 6.06 5.15 -5.17
CA PHE A 56 5.17 4.45 -4.24
C PHE A 56 4.81 5.34 -3.06
N ASP A 57 3.53 5.68 -2.94
CA ASP A 57 3.00 6.46 -1.83
C ASP A 57 2.43 5.55 -0.74
N ILE A 58 2.73 5.87 0.52
CA ILE A 58 2.23 5.14 1.70
C ILE A 58 1.37 6.08 2.55
N GLY A 59 0.12 5.70 2.77
CA GLY A 59 -0.74 6.32 3.79
C GLY A 59 -0.61 5.56 5.10
N THR A 60 -0.47 6.27 6.22
CA THR A 60 -0.32 5.65 7.55
C THR A 60 -1.18 6.34 8.61
N SER A 61 -1.58 5.60 9.65
CA SER A 61 -2.22 6.16 10.85
C SER A 61 -1.21 6.72 11.86
N ALA A 62 0.09 6.52 11.65
CA ALA A 62 1.13 7.14 12.47
C ALA A 62 1.09 8.66 12.34
N HIS A 63 1.28 9.39 13.44
CA HIS A 63 1.45 10.84 13.39
C HIS A 63 2.80 11.21 12.79
N PRO A 64 2.95 12.42 12.20
CA PRO A 64 4.21 12.85 11.58
C PRO A 64 5.45 12.76 12.49
N TYR A 65 5.29 12.92 13.80
CA TYR A 65 6.40 12.81 14.77
C TYR A 65 6.76 11.36 15.15
N GLN A 66 6.05 10.36 14.61
CA GLN A 66 6.23 8.93 14.86
C GLN A 66 6.83 8.20 13.65
N VAL A 67 7.24 8.94 12.61
CA VAL A 67 7.77 8.44 11.34
C VAL A 67 9.20 8.93 11.14
#